data_AF-A0ABD3DA91-F1
#
_entry.id   AF-A0ABD3DA91-F1
#
_cell.length_a   1.000
_cell.length_b   1.000
_cell.length_c   1.000
_cell.angle_alpha   90.00
_cell.angle_beta   90.00
_cell.angle_gamma   90.00
#
_symmetry.space_group_name_H-M   'P 1'
#
loop_
_entity.id
_entity.type
_entity.pdbx_description
1 polymer ?
#
loop_
_entity_poly.entity_id
_entity_poly.type
_entity_poly.pdbx_seq_one_letter_code
_entity_poly.pdbx_strand_id
1 'polypeptide(L)'
;MMYQRSADMGLVVPFNIVSYALLTCMIAHVCGLVPGDFVHVIGDAHVYKTHISPLQEQLKKLPRPFPLLTINTQKKDIDAFVAADFELKNYEPHPKLEMKMAV
;
A
#
# COMPACT_ATOMS: atom_id res chain seq x y z
N MET A 1 8.51 -7.66 7.96
CA MET A 1 9.56 -6.79 7.39
C MET A 1 9.75 -7.15 5.93
N MET A 2 9.85 -6.15 5.05
CA MET A 2 10.13 -6.34 3.62
C MET A 2 11.33 -5.50 3.23
N TYR A 3 12.26 -6.07 2.44
CA TYR A 3 13.39 -5.34 1.87
C TYR A 3 13.16 -5.13 0.37
N GLN A 4 13.13 -3.88 -0.06
CA GLN A 4 13.02 -3.48 -1.46
C GLN A 4 14.35 -2.95 -1.95
N ARG A 5 15.01 -3.69 -2.86
CA ARG A 5 16.33 -3.29 -3.41
C ARG A 5 16.32 -1.94 -4.14
N SER A 6 15.20 -1.58 -4.77
CA SER A 6 15.06 -0.47 -5.72
C SER A 6 13.62 0.03 -5.68
N ALA A 7 13.42 1.30 -5.36
CA ALA A 7 12.15 1.86 -4.97
C ALA A 7 11.88 3.19 -5.67
N ASP A 8 11.05 3.10 -6.71
CA ASP A 8 10.40 4.28 -7.28
C ASP A 8 9.37 4.83 -6.28
N MET A 9 9.73 5.95 -5.67
CA MET A 9 8.92 6.60 -4.64
C MET A 9 7.60 7.16 -5.18
N GLY A 10 7.50 7.41 -6.49
CA GLY A 10 6.32 8.02 -7.12
C GLY A 10 5.21 7.01 -7.38
N LEU A 11 5.53 5.89 -8.03
CA LEU A 11 4.54 4.89 -8.43
C LEU A 11 4.62 3.62 -7.60
N VAL A 12 5.79 2.98 -7.52
CA VAL A 12 5.90 1.58 -7.04
C VAL A 12 5.77 1.49 -5.51
N VAL A 13 6.39 2.40 -4.76
CA VAL A 13 6.39 2.35 -3.29
C VAL A 13 4.97 2.42 -2.70
N PRO A 14 4.06 3.31 -3.13
CA PRO A 14 2.68 3.30 -2.68
C PRO A 14 1.98 1.94 -2.86
N PHE A 15 2.15 1.29 -4.02
CA PHE A 15 1.58 -0.05 -4.25
C PHE A 15 2.21 -1.10 -3.34
N ASN A 16 3.52 -1.08 -3.16
CA ASN A 16 4.22 -2.05 -2.32
C ASN A 16 3.81 -1.94 -0.84
N ILE A 17 3.61 -0.72 -0.33
CA ILE A 17 3.13 -0.51 1.04
C ILE A 17 1.77 -1.20 1.23
N VAL A 18 0.81 -0.94 0.34
CA VAL A 18 -0.54 -1.51 0.43
C VAL A 18 -0.52 -3.02 0.22
N SER A 19 0.24 -3.51 -0.76
CA SER A 19 0.32 -4.94 -1.07
C SER A 19 0.86 -5.76 0.10
N TYR A 20 1.95 -5.33 0.73
CA TYR A 20 2.55 -6.08 1.84
C TYR A 20 1.82 -5.85 3.17
N ALA A 21 1.19 -4.69 3.38
CA ALA A 21 0.27 -4.50 4.50
C ALA A 21 -0.93 -5.45 4.39
N LEU A 22 -1.55 -5.54 3.20
CA LEU A 22 -2.66 -6.46 2.96
C LEU A 22 -2.24 -7.92 3.16
N LEU A 23 -1.12 -8.34 2.58
CA LEU A 23 -0.58 -9.69 2.78
C LEU A 23 -0.32 -9.99 4.26
N THR A 24 0.21 -9.02 5.01
CA THR A 24 0.43 -9.17 6.46
C THR A 24 -0.89 -9.38 7.20
N CYS A 25 -1.94 -8.61 6.86
CA CYS A 25 -3.27 -8.79 7.41
C CYS A 25 -3.90 -10.14 7.03
N MET A 26 -3.71 -10.60 5.79
CA MET A 26 -4.20 -11.90 5.32
C MET A 26 -3.51 -13.06 6.06
N ILE A 27 -2.18 -13.02 6.19
CA ILE A 27 -1.41 -14.02 6.95
C ILE A 27 -1.85 -14.03 8.41
N ALA A 28 -1.97 -12.84 9.04
CA ALA A 28 -2.44 -12.76 10.42
C ALA A 28 -3.83 -13.38 10.56
N HIS A 29 -4.75 -13.09 9.64
CA HIS A 29 -6.11 -13.63 9.65
C HIS A 29 -6.14 -15.17 9.61
N VAL A 30 -5.50 -15.79 8.61
CA VAL A 30 -5.54 -17.25 8.44
C VAL A 30 -4.78 -18.00 9.54
N CYS A 31 -3.80 -17.35 10.18
CA CYS A 31 -3.06 -17.89 11.31
C CYS A 31 -3.73 -17.62 12.67
N GLY A 32 -4.86 -16.90 12.72
CA GLY A 32 -5.52 -16.54 13.99
C GLY A 32 -4.74 -15.53 14.84
N LEU A 33 -3.97 -14.67 14.20
CA LEU A 33 -3.13 -13.63 14.81
C LEU A 33 -3.72 -12.23 14.57
N VAL A 34 -3.16 -11.24 15.28
CA VAL A 34 -3.44 -9.82 15.07
C VAL A 34 -2.29 -9.21 14.25
N PRO A 35 -2.57 -8.45 13.18
CA PRO A 35 -1.51 -7.79 12.42
C PRO A 35 -0.78 -6.76 13.30
N GLY A 36 0.55 -6.82 13.28
CA GLY A 36 1.43 -5.85 13.94
C GLY A 36 1.98 -4.83 12.97
N ASP A 37 3.23 -4.41 13.20
CA ASP A 37 3.87 -3.39 12.38
C ASP A 37 4.38 -3.93 11.03
N PHE A 38 4.12 -3.17 9.97
CA PHE A 38 4.75 -3.38 8.68
C PHE A 38 6.00 -2.49 8.54
N VAL A 39 7.18 -3.12 8.59
CA VAL A 39 8.47 -2.44 8.38
C VAL A 39 8.94 -2.64 6.94
N HIS A 40 9.03 -1.54 6.18
CA HIS A 40 9.53 -1.50 4.81
C HIS A 40 10.94 -0.89 4.77
N VAL A 41 11.93 -1.73 4.50
CA VAL A 41 13.34 -1.35 4.34
C VAL A 41 13.62 -1.12 2.85
N ILE A 42 14.16 0.04 2.51
CA ILE A 42 14.43 0.42 1.13
C ILE A 42 15.95 0.53 0.93
N GLY A 43 16.45 -0.09 -0.14
CA GLY A 43 17.82 0.05 -0.62
C GLY A 43 18.01 1.35 -1.38
N ASP A 44 17.86 1.30 -2.70
CA ASP A 44 17.87 2.49 -3.56
C ASP A 44 16.48 3.14 -3.58
N ALA A 45 16.32 4.27 -2.88
CA ALA A 45 15.13 5.13 -2.96
C ALA A 45 15.36 6.25 -3.98
N HIS A 46 14.55 6.29 -5.03
CA HIS A 46 14.71 7.27 -6.11
C HIS A 46 13.38 7.83 -6.61
N VAL A 47 13.49 8.97 -7.30
CA VAL A 47 12.39 9.67 -7.96
C VAL A 47 12.76 9.85 -9.44
N TYR A 48 11.87 9.42 -10.34
CA TYR A 48 12.04 9.71 -11.77
C TYR A 48 11.85 11.20 -12.04
N LYS A 49 12.61 11.76 -12.99
CA LYS A 49 12.52 13.18 -13.36
C LYS A 49 11.10 13.58 -13.77
N THR A 50 10.38 12.69 -14.43
CA THR A 50 8.98 12.86 -14.84
C THR A 50 7.99 12.92 -13.67
N HIS A 51 8.41 12.50 -12.46
CA HIS A 51 7.59 12.49 -11.26
C HIS A 51 7.84 13.68 -10.34
N ILE A 52 8.88 14.50 -10.59
CA ILE A 52 9.25 15.61 -9.69
C ILE A 52 8.09 16.59 -9.51
N SER A 53 7.55 17.13 -10.61
CA SER A 53 6.45 18.09 -10.56
C SER A 53 5.18 17.52 -9.91
N PRO A 54 4.66 16.34 -10.28
CA PRO A 54 3.48 15.79 -9.62
C PRO A 54 3.73 15.51 -8.13
N LEU A 55 4.90 14.99 -7.75
CA LEU A 55 5.22 14.75 -6.33
C LEU A 55 5.30 16.06 -5.53
N GLN A 56 5.82 17.14 -6.11
CA GLN A 56 5.78 18.46 -5.48
C GLN A 56 4.33 18.92 -5.22
N GLU A 57 3.39 18.65 -6.14
CA GLU A 57 1.97 18.92 -5.90
C GLU A 57 1.38 18.01 -4.81
N GLN A 58 1.80 16.74 -4.73
CA GLN A 58 1.38 15.83 -3.66
C GLN A 58 1.84 16.32 -2.29
N LEU A 59 3.06 16.82 -2.17
CA LEU A 59 3.64 17.31 -0.92
C LEU A 59 2.93 18.54 -0.34
N LYS A 60 2.18 19.28 -1.16
CA LYS A 60 1.35 20.42 -0.70
C LYS A 60 0.05 19.96 -0.02
N LYS A 61 -0.33 18.70 -0.16
CA LYS A 61 -1.59 18.16 0.36
C LYS A 61 -1.38 17.65 1.79
N LEU A 62 -2.19 18.12 2.73
CA LEU A 62 -2.16 17.60 4.10
C LEU A 62 -2.66 16.14 4.13
N PRO A 63 -1.97 15.21 4.82
CA PRO A 63 -2.46 13.85 5.02
C PRO A 63 -3.83 13.84 5.69
N ARG A 64 -4.70 12.93 5.24
CA ARG A 64 -5.99 12.62 5.87
C ARG A 64 -5.86 11.33 6.68
N PRO A 65 -6.79 11.04 7.62
CA PRO A 65 -6.79 9.78 8.34
C PRO A 65 -6.72 8.57 7.40
N PHE A 66 -6.00 7.52 7.82
CA PHE A 66 -5.94 6.29 7.06
C PHE A 66 -7.31 5.59 7.05
N PRO A 67 -7.63 4.84 5.98
CA PRO A 67 -8.85 4.05 5.93
C PRO A 67 -8.78 2.86 6.89
N LEU A 68 -9.94 2.23 7.12
CA LEU A 68 -10.05 0.97 7.83
C LEU A 68 -10.25 -0.18 6.85
N LEU A 69 -9.42 -1.22 6.94
CA LEU A 69 -9.58 -2.46 6.20
C LEU A 69 -10.39 -3.46 7.02
N THR A 70 -11.43 -4.04 6.43
CA THR A 70 -12.17 -5.19 6.97
C THR A 70 -11.97 -6.40 6.07
N ILE A 71 -11.80 -7.58 6.67
CA ILE A 71 -11.58 -8.86 5.98
C ILE A 71 -12.73 -9.81 6.31
N ASN A 72 -13.24 -10.55 5.32
CA ASN A 72 -14.23 -11.59 5.51
C ASN A 72 -13.73 -12.67 6.47
N THR A 73 -14.40 -12.81 7.62
CA THR A 73 -13.97 -13.70 8.71
C THR A 73 -14.15 -15.19 8.43
N GLN A 74 -14.86 -15.55 7.37
CA GLN A 74 -15.08 -16.95 6.98
C GLN A 74 -13.90 -17.54 6.19
N LYS A 75 -12.97 -16.70 5.71
CA LYS A 75 -11.86 -17.14 4.85
C LYS A 75 -10.70 -17.67 5.68
N LYS A 76 -10.49 -18.99 5.63
CA LYS A 76 -9.46 -19.68 6.41
C LYS A 76 -8.25 -20.15 5.59
N ASP A 77 -8.31 -19.98 4.28
CA ASP A 77 -7.27 -20.37 3.35
C ASP A 77 -6.76 -19.13 2.61
N ILE A 78 -5.45 -18.99 2.51
CA ILE A 78 -4.77 -17.83 1.93
C ILE A 78 -5.05 -17.70 0.43
N ASP A 79 -5.24 -18.82 -0.27
CA ASP A 79 -5.48 -18.84 -1.71
C ASP A 79 -6.98 -18.68 -2.05
N ALA A 80 -7.87 -18.70 -1.04
CA ALA A 80 -9.31 -18.59 -1.23
C ALA A 80 -9.83 -17.14 -1.23
N PHE A 81 -8.98 -16.16 -0.94
CA PHE A 81 -9.38 -14.76 -0.93
C PHE A 81 -9.69 -14.24 -2.33
N VAL A 82 -10.78 -13.48 -2.46
CA VAL A 82 -11.12 -12.71 -3.65
C VAL A 82 -11.30 -11.23 -3.28
N ALA A 83 -11.32 -10.34 -4.27
CA ALA A 83 -11.46 -8.89 -4.03
C ALA A 83 -12.69 -8.53 -3.18
N ALA A 84 -13.79 -9.26 -3.32
CA ALA A 84 -15.03 -9.04 -2.55
C ALA A 84 -14.92 -9.39 -1.06
N ASP A 85 -13.85 -10.07 -0.64
CA ASP A 85 -13.61 -10.40 0.78
C ASP A 85 -12.97 -9.24 1.56
N PHE A 86 -12.65 -8.13 0.87
CA PHE A 86 -12.01 -6.97 1.45
C PHE A 86 -12.92 -5.75 1.30
N GLU A 87 -13.10 -5.03 2.40
CA GLU A 87 -13.84 -3.77 2.42
C GLU A 87 -12.93 -2.66 2.96
N LEU A 88 -12.85 -1.55 2.23
CA LEU A 88 -12.09 -0.37 2.64
C LEU A 88 -13.05 0.75 3.05
N LYS A 89 -13.10 1.06 4.35
CA LYS A 89 -13.99 2.08 4.92
C LYS A 89 -13.24 3.38 5.15
N ASN A 90 -13.97 4.50 5.02
CA ASN A 90 -13.46 5.84 5.30
C ASN A 90 -12.22 6.21 4.46
N TYR A 91 -12.14 5.69 3.23
CA TYR A 91 -11.07 6.05 2.30
C TYR A 91 -11.44 7.35 1.59
N GLU A 92 -10.90 8.47 2.09
CA GLU A 92 -11.13 9.80 1.56
C GLU A 92 -9.85 10.40 0.95
N PRO A 93 -9.32 9.85 -0.17
CA PRO A 93 -8.08 10.34 -0.75
C PRO A 93 -8.25 11.73 -1.37
N HIS A 94 -7.12 12.41 -1.57
CA HIS A 94 -7.08 13.54 -2.48
C HIS A 94 -7.28 13.09 -3.94
N PRO A 95 -7.63 13.99 -4.88
CA PRO A 95 -7.79 13.63 -6.28
C PRO A 95 -6.56 12.93 -6.85
N LYS A 96 -6.82 11.98 -7.76
CA LYS A 96 -5.80 11.19 -8.46
C LYS A 96 -4.74 12.13 -9.07
N LEU A 97 -3.48 11.73 -8.94
CA LEU A 97 -2.34 12.41 -9.50
C LEU A 97 -1.70 11.48 -10.54
N GLU A 98 -1.69 11.91 -11.81
CA GLU A 98 -1.15 11.09 -12.89
C GLU A 98 0.38 11.18 -12.92
N MET A 99 1.03 10.01 -12.97
CA MET A 99 2.48 9.87 -13.13
C MET A 99 2.75 8.81 -14.20
N LYS A 100 3.64 9.13 -15.16
CA LYS A 100 3.99 8.19 -16.25
C LYS A 100 4.97 7.15 -15.75
N MET A 101 4.72 5.87 -16.04
CA MET A 101 5.74 4.84 -15.83
C MET A 101 6.98 5.13 -16.68
N ALA A 102 8.16 4.97 -16.08
CA ALA A 102 9.39 4.89 -16.85
C ALA A 102 9.46 3.51 -17.53
N VAL A 103 9.90 3.50 -18.79
CA VAL A 103 10.17 2.28 -19.57
C VAL A 103 11.67 2.04 -19.58
#